data_AF-A0A7S0D3X8-F1
#
_entry.id   AF-A0A7S0D3X8-F1
#
_cell.length_a   1.000
_cell.length_b   1.000
_cell.length_c   1.000
_cell.angle_alpha   90.00
_cell.angle_beta   90.00
_cell.angle_gamma   90.00
#
_symmetry.space_group_name_H-M   'P 1'
#
loop_
_entity.id
_entity.type
_entity.pdbx_description
1 polymer ?
#
loop_
_entity_poly.entity_id
_entity_poly.type
_entity_poly.pdbx_seq_one_letter_code
_entity_poly.pdbx_strand_id
1 'polypeptide(L)'
;MEHVMQLVVTLMDSTLLKNAHLRGQLPDILTLALPVGSIASPDHMLVTQPFFTELLIPKLLGLYVEIEFGENQFYGKFHTRYTISQILKYLWQHPVYHESLRKYERQKMIRFVNMLCNDAVWLLDEALKQLEEVRSEQKAMAAPEFMRLNAFDRRRREAQFLQLQRTTRSQMNLAYASIQMIGYMSQGYREPFLSKDLIERVAEMIDYYINKLNGPRVSSLKVKDPKKFGFRPKMLLRDLIRIFLVFAEDEGFLRAVASDARSYDPAVFNKAASNLEKRDIVTESEQRRFRRVLVKLERHVHELKREDEILGEVPDKFLDPLMATLMADPVMLPKSKVVCDRSVIKRHLLNSTTDPFNRSELHINDLIDLPDLKKEIQDFIESRRKLAQEKKS
;
A
#
# COMPACT_ATOMS: atom_id res chain seq x y z
N MET A 1 -18.81 -31.09 4.37
CA MET A 1 -17.74 -30.07 4.17
C MET A 1 -18.32 -28.67 4.14
N GLU A 2 -19.37 -28.42 3.34
CA GLU A 2 -20.04 -27.12 3.25
C GLU A 2 -20.42 -26.48 4.60
N HIS A 3 -21.20 -27.17 5.44
CA HIS A 3 -21.64 -26.64 6.74
C HIS A 3 -20.48 -26.27 7.68
N VAL A 4 -19.38 -27.02 7.62
CA VAL A 4 -18.17 -26.69 8.39
C VAL A 4 -17.58 -25.37 7.91
N MET A 5 -17.50 -25.15 6.60
CA MET A 5 -17.00 -23.89 6.06
C MET A 5 -17.96 -22.73 6.30
N GLN A 6 -19.27 -22.96 6.29
CA GLN A 6 -20.26 -21.95 6.69
C GLN A 6 -20.06 -21.52 8.15
N LEU A 7 -19.84 -22.49 9.06
CA LEU A 7 -19.53 -22.22 10.45
C LEU A 7 -18.22 -21.42 10.59
N VAL A 8 -17.16 -21.82 9.87
CA VAL A 8 -15.87 -21.11 9.86
C VAL A 8 -16.03 -19.65 9.45
N VAL A 9 -16.76 -19.36 8.35
CA VAL A 9 -17.03 -17.98 7.90
C VAL A 9 -17.86 -17.21 8.92
N THR A 10 -18.85 -17.85 9.53
CA THR A 10 -19.70 -17.25 10.56
C THR A 10 -18.88 -16.83 11.78
N LEU A 11 -17.97 -17.69 12.23
CA LEU A 11 -17.11 -17.45 13.39
C LEU A 11 -16.01 -16.39 13.14
N MET A 12 -15.81 -15.92 11.91
CA MET A 12 -14.92 -14.77 11.65
C MET A 12 -15.51 -13.44 12.15
N ASP A 13 -16.79 -13.42 12.51
CA ASP A 13 -17.45 -12.25 13.07
C ASP A 13 -17.02 -11.99 14.53
N SER A 14 -16.58 -10.76 14.81
CA SER A 14 -16.18 -10.34 16.16
C SER A 14 -17.31 -10.39 17.18
N THR A 15 -18.57 -10.29 16.73
CA THR A 15 -19.76 -10.36 17.59
C THR A 15 -20.01 -11.77 18.12
N LEU A 16 -19.61 -12.80 17.35
CA LEU A 16 -19.79 -14.20 17.70
C LEU A 16 -18.55 -14.81 18.36
N LEU A 17 -17.35 -14.44 17.89
CA LEU A 17 -16.08 -14.88 18.46
C LEU A 17 -15.18 -13.68 18.79
N LYS A 18 -15.18 -13.26 20.06
CA LYS A 18 -14.43 -12.06 20.50
C LYS A 18 -12.91 -12.19 20.35
N ASN A 19 -12.36 -13.40 20.44
CA ASN A 19 -10.91 -13.63 20.40
C ASN A 19 -10.36 -13.47 18.96
N ALA A 20 -9.67 -12.36 18.70
CA ALA A 20 -9.11 -12.05 17.39
C ALA A 20 -8.04 -13.05 16.92
N HIS A 21 -7.25 -13.63 17.83
CA HIS A 21 -6.25 -14.64 17.48
C HIS A 21 -6.90 -15.92 16.96
N LEU A 22 -7.95 -16.42 17.65
CA LEU A 22 -8.69 -17.58 17.17
C LEU A 22 -9.36 -17.31 15.82
N ARG A 23 -9.95 -16.12 15.65
CA ARG A 23 -10.50 -15.70 14.36
C ARG A 23 -9.45 -15.66 13.26
N GLY A 24 -8.23 -15.22 13.57
CA GLY A 24 -7.12 -15.16 12.63
C GLY A 24 -6.64 -16.52 12.12
N GLN A 25 -6.97 -17.61 12.81
CA GLN A 25 -6.66 -18.99 12.39
C GLN A 25 -7.76 -19.60 11.50
N LEU A 26 -9.00 -19.05 11.54
CA LEU A 26 -10.12 -19.57 10.75
C LEU A 26 -9.89 -19.54 9.24
N PRO A 27 -9.23 -18.51 8.65
CA PRO A 27 -8.88 -18.53 7.23
C PRO A 27 -8.02 -19.74 6.83
N ASP A 28 -7.17 -20.27 7.72
CA ASP A 28 -6.33 -21.42 7.38
C ASP A 28 -7.21 -22.65 7.09
N ILE A 29 -8.33 -22.81 7.81
CA ILE A 29 -9.30 -23.88 7.56
C ILE A 29 -9.97 -23.70 6.19
N LEU A 30 -10.31 -22.46 5.80
CA LEU A 30 -10.88 -22.18 4.47
C LEU A 30 -9.92 -22.54 3.34
N THR A 31 -8.60 -22.41 3.54
CA THR A 31 -7.64 -22.79 2.50
C THR A 31 -7.64 -24.28 2.17
N LEU A 32 -8.07 -25.14 3.10
CA LEU A 32 -8.24 -26.57 2.85
C LEU A 32 -9.37 -26.86 1.85
N ALA A 33 -10.31 -25.93 1.68
CA ALA A 33 -11.37 -26.02 0.69
C ALA A 33 -10.99 -25.41 -0.66
N LEU A 34 -9.82 -24.77 -0.81
CA LEU A 34 -9.41 -24.21 -2.11
C LEU A 34 -8.92 -25.33 -3.05
N PRO A 35 -9.20 -25.23 -4.37
CA PRO A 35 -8.72 -26.23 -5.31
C PRO A 35 -7.20 -26.19 -5.43
N VAL A 36 -6.60 -27.35 -5.72
CA VAL A 36 -5.15 -27.48 -5.93
C VAL A 36 -4.73 -26.57 -7.09
N GLY A 37 -3.70 -25.75 -6.85
CA GLY A 37 -3.21 -24.78 -7.83
C GLY A 37 -4.05 -23.49 -7.93
N SER A 38 -5.12 -23.36 -7.15
CA SER A 38 -6.00 -22.18 -7.11
C SER A 38 -6.58 -21.81 -8.49
N ILE A 39 -6.84 -22.83 -9.32
CA ILE A 39 -7.49 -22.67 -10.62
C ILE A 39 -8.98 -22.47 -10.40
N ALA A 40 -9.53 -21.39 -10.95
CA ALA A 40 -10.96 -21.08 -10.88
C ALA A 40 -11.82 -22.24 -11.39
N SER A 41 -12.80 -22.65 -10.58
CA SER A 41 -13.81 -23.65 -10.96
C SER A 41 -15.22 -23.08 -10.74
N PRO A 42 -16.06 -22.95 -11.78
CA PRO A 42 -17.43 -22.45 -11.64
C PRO A 42 -18.29 -23.29 -10.68
N ASP A 43 -18.04 -24.60 -10.63
CA ASP A 43 -18.80 -25.57 -9.81
C ASP A 43 -18.31 -25.64 -8.35
N HIS A 44 -17.34 -24.79 -7.98
CA HIS A 44 -16.77 -24.81 -6.64
C HIS A 44 -17.78 -24.33 -5.60
N MET A 45 -17.87 -25.01 -4.45
CA MET A 45 -18.89 -24.69 -3.41
C MET A 45 -18.88 -23.22 -2.96
N LEU A 46 -17.70 -22.59 -2.92
CA LEU A 46 -17.59 -21.17 -2.54
C LEU A 46 -18.29 -20.26 -3.56
N VAL A 47 -18.32 -20.66 -4.83
CA VAL A 47 -18.88 -19.91 -5.96
C VAL A 47 -20.37 -20.21 -6.14
N THR A 48 -20.79 -21.47 -5.93
CA THR A 48 -22.15 -21.92 -6.21
C THR A 48 -23.14 -21.63 -5.08
N GLN A 49 -22.68 -21.55 -3.83
CA GLN A 49 -23.57 -21.31 -2.69
C GLN A 49 -23.73 -19.82 -2.36
N PRO A 50 -24.96 -19.28 -2.30
CA PRO A 50 -25.23 -17.86 -1.99
C PRO A 50 -24.60 -17.37 -0.69
N PHE A 51 -24.56 -18.23 0.33
CA PHE A 51 -23.95 -17.90 1.62
C PHE A 51 -22.49 -17.42 1.46
N PHE A 52 -21.70 -18.10 0.64
CA PHE A 52 -20.29 -17.77 0.46
C PHE A 52 -20.10 -16.54 -0.44
N THR A 53 -20.89 -16.42 -1.50
CA THR A 53 -20.79 -15.28 -2.43
C THR A 53 -21.20 -13.95 -1.77
N GLU A 54 -22.12 -14.00 -0.80
CA GLU A 54 -22.54 -12.83 -0.02
C GLU A 54 -21.61 -12.51 1.15
N LEU A 55 -21.13 -13.52 1.90
CA LEU A 55 -20.47 -13.27 3.19
C LEU A 55 -18.94 -13.36 3.18
N LEU A 56 -18.31 -14.07 2.23
CA LEU A 56 -16.85 -14.24 2.28
C LEU A 56 -16.08 -12.92 2.20
N ILE A 57 -16.42 -12.07 1.23
CA ILE A 57 -15.73 -10.79 1.05
C ILE A 57 -15.86 -9.91 2.31
N PRO A 58 -17.09 -9.63 2.83
CA PRO A 58 -17.22 -8.83 4.04
C PRO A 58 -16.45 -9.37 5.24
N LYS A 59 -16.48 -10.69 5.47
CA LYS A 59 -15.83 -11.33 6.62
C LYS A 59 -14.31 -11.32 6.49
N LEU A 60 -13.77 -11.63 5.32
CA LEU A 60 -12.33 -11.64 5.09
C LEU A 60 -11.74 -10.23 5.17
N LEU A 61 -12.35 -9.24 4.52
CA LEU A 61 -11.87 -7.85 4.56
C LEU A 61 -12.01 -7.23 5.96
N GLY A 62 -13.12 -7.52 6.66
CA GLY A 62 -13.31 -7.10 8.05
C GLY A 62 -12.23 -7.68 8.97
N LEU A 63 -12.01 -8.99 8.92
CA LEU A 63 -10.99 -9.67 9.71
C LEU A 63 -9.57 -9.15 9.41
N TYR A 64 -9.27 -8.85 8.13
CA TYR A 64 -7.98 -8.28 7.73
C TYR A 64 -7.68 -6.96 8.45
N VAL A 65 -8.69 -6.12 8.63
CA VAL A 65 -8.57 -4.83 9.32
C VAL A 65 -8.55 -5.01 10.84
N GLU A 66 -9.45 -5.82 11.38
CA GLU A 66 -9.61 -5.97 12.84
C GLU A 66 -8.40 -6.59 13.53
N ILE A 67 -7.67 -7.47 12.84
CA ILE A 67 -6.48 -8.13 13.41
C ILE A 67 -5.29 -7.18 13.59
N GLU A 68 -5.40 -5.93 13.14
CA GLU A 68 -4.40 -4.88 13.41
C GLU A 68 -4.32 -4.51 14.91
N PHE A 69 -5.43 -4.60 15.65
CA PHE A 69 -5.58 -3.97 16.97
C PHE A 69 -5.50 -4.95 18.17
N GLY A 70 -4.75 -6.05 18.05
CA GLY A 70 -4.62 -7.07 19.10
C GLY A 70 -3.32 -7.00 19.93
N GLU A 71 -3.42 -7.19 21.25
CA GLU A 71 -2.25 -7.31 22.15
C GLU A 71 -1.38 -8.53 21.79
N ASN A 72 -0.05 -8.34 21.76
CA ASN A 72 1.01 -9.37 21.63
C ASN A 72 1.24 -10.11 20.30
N GLN A 73 0.77 -9.65 19.13
CA GLN A 73 0.86 -10.48 17.91
C GLN A 73 1.24 -9.78 16.61
N PHE A 74 2.25 -8.91 16.64
CA PHE A 74 2.74 -8.26 15.42
C PHE A 74 3.09 -9.24 14.28
N TYR A 75 3.56 -10.46 14.59
CA TYR A 75 3.86 -11.46 13.56
C TYR A 75 2.66 -12.33 13.15
N GLY A 76 1.70 -12.56 14.06
CA GLY A 76 0.51 -13.37 13.78
C GLY A 76 -0.39 -12.72 12.73
N LYS A 77 -0.52 -11.39 12.75
CA LYS A 77 -1.36 -10.66 11.79
C LYS A 77 -0.94 -10.87 10.35
N PHE A 78 0.37 -10.89 10.06
CA PHE A 78 0.85 -11.05 8.68
C PHE A 78 0.58 -12.45 8.13
N HIS A 79 0.62 -13.48 8.99
CA HIS A 79 0.21 -14.83 8.60
C HIS A 79 -1.26 -14.84 8.21
N THR A 80 -2.16 -14.37 9.09
CA THR A 80 -3.60 -14.30 8.78
C THR A 80 -3.87 -13.50 7.50
N ARG A 81 -3.25 -12.33 7.35
CA ARG A 81 -3.41 -11.48 6.16
C ARG A 81 -2.91 -12.14 4.89
N TYR A 82 -1.82 -12.90 4.98
CA TYR A 82 -1.35 -13.71 3.87
C TYR A 82 -2.34 -14.80 3.50
N THR A 83 -2.85 -15.56 4.47
CA THR A 83 -3.88 -16.57 4.24
C THR A 83 -5.11 -15.95 3.57
N ILE A 84 -5.59 -14.82 4.08
CA ILE A 84 -6.68 -14.04 3.46
C ILE A 84 -6.33 -13.65 2.02
N SER A 85 -5.11 -13.17 1.75
CA SER A 85 -4.69 -12.81 0.38
C SER A 85 -4.73 -13.98 -0.60
N GLN A 86 -4.39 -15.20 -0.14
CA GLN A 86 -4.46 -16.39 -0.99
C GLN A 86 -5.91 -16.77 -1.31
N ILE A 87 -6.81 -16.67 -0.33
CA ILE A 87 -8.24 -16.89 -0.53
C ILE A 87 -8.77 -15.84 -1.51
N LEU A 88 -8.52 -14.54 -1.25
CA LEU A 88 -8.99 -13.46 -2.11
C LEU A 88 -8.47 -13.58 -3.54
N LYS A 89 -7.23 -14.03 -3.74
CA LYS A 89 -6.67 -14.29 -5.08
C LYS A 89 -7.46 -15.35 -5.85
N TYR A 90 -7.94 -16.39 -5.17
CA TYR A 90 -8.83 -17.38 -5.78
C TYR A 90 -10.20 -16.77 -6.08
N LEU A 91 -10.84 -16.14 -5.09
CA LEU A 91 -12.17 -15.53 -5.23
C LEU A 91 -12.18 -14.48 -6.35
N TRP A 92 -11.11 -13.72 -6.53
CA TRP A 92 -11.02 -12.66 -7.54
C TRP A 92 -11.15 -13.17 -8.98
N GLN A 93 -10.89 -14.44 -9.23
CA GLN A 93 -11.05 -15.03 -10.57
C GLN A 93 -12.52 -15.25 -10.94
N HIS A 94 -13.46 -15.09 -10.01
CA HIS A 94 -14.88 -15.31 -10.22
C HIS A 94 -15.68 -13.98 -10.20
N PRO A 95 -16.43 -13.66 -11.28
CA PRO A 95 -17.19 -12.40 -11.38
C PRO A 95 -18.17 -12.13 -10.23
N VAL A 96 -18.75 -13.18 -9.64
CA VAL A 96 -19.72 -13.06 -8.53
C VAL A 96 -19.14 -12.30 -7.31
N TYR A 97 -17.84 -12.44 -7.03
CA TYR A 97 -17.23 -11.72 -5.92
C TYR A 97 -16.92 -10.26 -6.26
N HIS A 98 -16.81 -9.89 -7.54
CA HIS A 98 -16.67 -8.48 -7.94
C HIS A 98 -17.94 -7.70 -7.59
N GLU A 99 -19.11 -8.33 -7.70
CA GLU A 99 -20.37 -7.72 -7.25
C GLU A 99 -20.45 -7.60 -5.73
N SER A 100 -20.02 -8.63 -5.00
CA SER A 100 -19.95 -8.62 -3.53
C SER A 100 -19.08 -7.47 -3.02
N LEU A 101 -17.94 -7.21 -3.68
CA LEU A 101 -17.06 -6.07 -3.38
C LEU A 101 -17.71 -4.72 -3.65
N ARG A 102 -18.45 -4.58 -4.75
CA ARG A 102 -19.17 -3.33 -5.06
C ARG A 102 -20.26 -3.01 -4.04
N LYS A 103 -20.85 -4.04 -3.41
CA LYS A 103 -21.82 -3.90 -2.31
C LYS A 103 -21.14 -3.66 -0.96
N TYR A 104 -19.85 -3.90 -0.84
CA TYR A 104 -19.12 -3.69 0.41
C TYR A 104 -19.07 -2.21 0.78
N GLU A 105 -19.22 -1.92 2.06
CA GLU A 105 -19.31 -0.55 2.56
C GLU A 105 -18.04 0.24 2.22
N ARG A 106 -18.22 1.39 1.55
CA ARG A 106 -17.12 2.20 1.00
C ARG A 106 -16.07 2.57 2.06
N GLN A 107 -16.49 2.94 3.27
CA GLN A 107 -15.55 3.33 4.33
C GLN A 107 -14.74 2.14 4.86
N LYS A 108 -15.36 0.97 5.00
CA LYS A 108 -14.64 -0.25 5.36
C LYS A 108 -13.65 -0.66 4.26
N MET A 109 -14.03 -0.48 2.99
CA MET A 109 -13.13 -0.73 1.87
C MET A 109 -11.91 0.21 1.89
N ILE A 110 -12.12 1.51 2.10
CA ILE A 110 -11.03 2.49 2.23
C ILE A 110 -10.09 2.11 3.38
N ARG A 111 -10.64 1.71 4.53
CA ARG A 111 -9.83 1.24 5.68
C ARG A 111 -9.04 -0.02 5.36
N PHE A 112 -9.64 -0.98 4.65
CA PHE A 112 -8.94 -2.18 4.18
C PHE A 112 -7.78 -1.83 3.24
N VAL A 113 -8.02 -0.98 2.22
CA VAL A 113 -6.97 -0.55 1.28
C VAL A 113 -5.85 0.20 2.02
N ASN A 114 -6.19 1.05 3.00
CA ASN A 114 -5.19 1.71 3.83
C ASN A 114 -4.27 0.71 4.55
N MET A 115 -4.86 -0.32 5.19
CA MET A 115 -4.12 -1.38 5.87
C MET A 115 -3.26 -2.19 4.89
N LEU A 116 -3.79 -2.53 3.72
CA LEU A 116 -3.04 -3.21 2.66
C LEU A 116 -1.82 -2.39 2.20
N CYS A 117 -1.98 -1.07 2.01
CA CYS A 117 -0.87 -0.18 1.70
C CYS A 117 0.15 -0.11 2.85
N ASN A 118 -0.29 -0.03 4.12
CA ASN A 118 0.61 -0.09 5.29
C ASN A 118 1.46 -1.36 5.27
N ASP A 119 0.83 -2.50 5.03
CA ASP A 119 1.51 -3.79 4.99
C ASP A 119 2.48 -3.88 3.82
N ALA A 120 2.07 -3.45 2.63
CA ALA A 120 2.95 -3.42 1.47
C ALA A 120 4.20 -2.55 1.74
N VAL A 121 4.02 -1.39 2.37
CA VAL A 121 5.13 -0.51 2.77
C VAL A 121 6.03 -1.19 3.80
N TRP A 122 5.46 -1.68 4.90
CA TRP A 122 6.27 -2.24 5.97
C TRP A 122 6.96 -3.55 5.57
N LEU A 123 6.24 -4.49 4.93
CA LEU A 123 6.75 -5.82 4.60
C LEU A 123 7.90 -5.76 3.61
N LEU A 124 7.78 -4.94 2.56
CA LEU A 124 8.79 -4.86 1.52
C LEU A 124 10.03 -4.12 2.01
N ASP A 125 9.89 -3.09 2.85
CA ASP A 125 11.03 -2.42 3.49
C ASP A 125 11.80 -3.35 4.42
N GLU A 126 11.09 -4.08 5.27
CA GLU A 126 11.69 -5.05 6.17
C GLU A 126 12.33 -6.21 5.38
N ALA A 127 11.70 -6.68 4.31
CA ALA A 127 12.28 -7.73 3.46
C ALA A 127 13.58 -7.28 2.77
N LEU A 128 13.64 -6.03 2.29
CA LEU A 128 14.85 -5.46 1.68
C LEU A 128 15.96 -5.25 2.71
N LYS A 129 15.62 -4.81 3.92
CA LYS A 129 16.57 -4.69 5.04
C LYS A 129 17.14 -6.05 5.44
N GLN A 130 16.30 -7.07 5.60
CA GLN A 130 16.75 -8.43 5.92
C GLN A 130 17.63 -9.02 4.82
N LEU A 131 17.39 -8.71 3.55
CA LEU A 131 18.30 -9.09 2.46
C LEU A 131 19.68 -8.41 2.57
N GLU A 132 19.76 -7.17 3.06
CA GLU A 132 21.03 -6.50 3.33
C GLU A 132 21.80 -7.19 4.46
N GLU A 133 21.08 -7.58 5.52
CA GLU A 133 21.64 -8.37 6.62
C GLU A 133 22.14 -9.74 6.14
N VAL A 134 21.36 -10.44 5.31
CA VAL A 134 21.78 -11.70 4.67
C VAL A 134 23.07 -11.49 3.87
N ARG A 135 23.17 -10.42 3.09
CA ARG A 135 24.38 -10.11 2.32
C ARG A 135 25.58 -9.87 3.23
N SER A 136 25.38 -9.15 4.33
CA SER A 136 26.42 -8.87 5.33
C SER A 136 26.92 -10.16 5.97
N GLU A 137 26.00 -11.03 6.41
CA GLU A 137 26.35 -12.33 7.00
C GLU A 137 27.02 -13.27 5.98
N GLN A 138 26.56 -13.30 4.73
CA GLN A 138 27.24 -14.05 3.67
C GLN A 138 28.69 -13.62 3.48
N LYS A 139 28.97 -12.31 3.54
CA LYS A 139 30.34 -11.79 3.45
C LYS A 139 31.15 -12.17 4.69
N ALA A 140 30.60 -11.98 5.88
CA ALA A 140 31.29 -12.28 7.13
C ALA A 140 31.62 -13.77 7.26
N MET A 141 30.69 -14.66 6.88
CA MET A 141 30.91 -16.11 6.89
C MET A 141 31.87 -16.60 5.82
N ALA A 142 32.05 -15.84 4.72
CA ALA A 142 33.04 -16.14 3.70
C ALA A 142 34.46 -15.63 4.04
N ALA A 143 34.58 -14.76 5.04
CA ALA A 143 35.85 -14.16 5.43
C ALA A 143 36.71 -15.15 6.24
N PRO A 144 38.05 -15.11 6.14
CA PRO A 144 38.94 -16.03 6.87
C PRO A 144 38.73 -16.03 8.39
N GLU A 145 38.31 -14.90 8.95
CA GLU A 145 38.00 -14.73 10.38
C GLU A 145 36.90 -15.69 10.85
N PHE A 146 35.93 -16.02 9.99
CA PHE A 146 34.88 -16.97 10.36
C PHE A 146 35.43 -18.37 10.65
N MET A 147 36.43 -18.81 9.89
CA MET A 147 37.09 -20.10 10.11
C MET A 147 37.94 -20.11 11.39
N ARG A 148 38.36 -18.94 11.88
CA ARG A 148 39.12 -18.78 13.15
C ARG A 148 38.24 -18.86 14.40
N LEU A 149 36.92 -18.71 14.27
CA LEU A 149 35.99 -18.89 15.38
C LEU A 149 36.04 -20.33 15.90
N ASN A 150 35.75 -20.55 17.19
CA ASN A 150 35.62 -21.89 17.73
C ASN A 150 34.38 -22.62 17.15
N ALA A 151 34.31 -23.94 17.32
CA ALA A 151 33.25 -24.76 16.73
C ALA A 151 31.83 -24.40 17.24
N PHE A 152 31.71 -23.97 18.50
CA PHE A 152 30.43 -23.58 19.10
C PHE A 152 29.90 -22.29 18.46
N ASP A 153 30.74 -21.24 18.37
CA ASP A 153 30.36 -19.96 17.80
C ASP A 153 30.06 -20.06 16.30
N ARG A 154 30.81 -20.89 15.55
CA ARG A 154 30.50 -21.17 14.15
C ARG A 154 29.11 -21.79 13.99
N ARG A 155 28.81 -22.87 14.73
CA ARG A 155 27.50 -23.54 14.68
C ARG A 155 26.37 -22.61 15.08
N ARG A 156 26.57 -21.79 16.12
CA ARG A 156 25.58 -20.78 16.55
C ARG A 156 25.31 -19.77 15.44
N ARG A 157 26.35 -19.25 14.79
CA ARG A 157 26.21 -18.28 13.71
C ARG A 157 25.57 -18.88 12.46
N GLU A 158 25.90 -20.13 12.12
CA GLU A 158 25.23 -20.88 11.05
C GLU A 158 23.74 -21.07 11.33
N ALA A 159 23.36 -21.42 12.57
CA ALA A 159 21.97 -21.57 12.96
C ALA A 159 21.19 -20.23 12.88
N GLN A 160 21.80 -19.14 13.37
CA GLN A 160 21.24 -17.79 13.24
C GLN A 160 21.07 -17.39 11.77
N PHE A 161 22.05 -17.68 10.93
CA PHE A 161 21.98 -17.39 9.51
C PHE A 161 20.87 -18.20 8.83
N LEU A 162 20.73 -19.49 9.15
CA LEU A 162 19.62 -20.32 8.63
C LEU A 162 18.25 -19.76 9.03
N GLN A 163 18.11 -19.26 10.26
CA GLN A 163 16.88 -18.62 10.71
C GLN A 163 16.62 -17.32 9.93
N LEU A 164 17.63 -16.47 9.79
CA LEU A 164 17.56 -15.24 8.99
C LEU A 164 17.13 -15.55 7.54
N GLN A 165 17.66 -16.63 6.95
CA GLN A 165 17.27 -17.01 5.60
C GLN A 165 15.78 -17.39 5.49
N ARG A 166 15.26 -18.11 6.48
CA ARG A 166 13.84 -18.52 6.53
C ARG A 166 12.93 -17.31 6.71
N THR A 167 13.24 -16.43 7.65
CA THR A 167 12.45 -15.21 7.93
C THR A 167 12.46 -14.28 6.72
N THR A 168 13.62 -14.03 6.11
CA THR A 168 13.74 -13.20 4.90
C THR A 168 12.86 -13.71 3.76
N ARG A 169 12.86 -15.02 3.52
CA ARG A 169 12.02 -15.63 2.48
C ARG A 169 10.54 -15.46 2.78
N SER A 170 10.13 -15.70 4.02
CA SER A 170 8.74 -15.52 4.45
C SER A 170 8.30 -14.07 4.27
N GLN A 171 9.08 -13.11 4.79
CA GLN A 171 8.84 -11.67 4.67
C GLN A 171 8.70 -11.23 3.20
N MET A 172 9.58 -11.72 2.34
CA MET A 172 9.53 -11.42 0.91
C MET A 172 8.24 -11.96 0.26
N ASN A 173 7.83 -13.19 0.58
CA ASN A 173 6.58 -13.75 0.06
C ASN A 173 5.36 -12.94 0.50
N LEU A 174 5.33 -12.50 1.76
CA LEU A 174 4.28 -11.64 2.30
C LEU A 174 4.22 -10.31 1.55
N ALA A 175 5.36 -9.66 1.35
CA ALA A 175 5.47 -8.42 0.59
C ALA A 175 4.92 -8.58 -0.84
N TYR A 176 5.31 -9.65 -1.54
CA TYR A 176 4.79 -9.95 -2.88
C TYR A 176 3.28 -10.19 -2.89
N ALA A 177 2.74 -10.89 -1.88
CA ALA A 177 1.31 -11.14 -1.79
C ALA A 177 0.51 -9.83 -1.67
N SER A 178 0.99 -8.88 -0.88
CA SER A 178 0.36 -7.55 -0.76
C SER A 178 0.37 -6.77 -2.08
N ILE A 179 1.51 -6.74 -2.79
CA ILE A 179 1.61 -6.07 -4.09
C ILE A 179 0.74 -6.77 -5.15
N GLN A 180 0.71 -8.10 -5.18
CA GLN A 180 -0.17 -8.85 -6.08
C GLN A 180 -1.64 -8.56 -5.80
N MET A 181 -2.02 -8.44 -4.52
CA MET A 181 -3.38 -8.09 -4.11
C MET A 181 -3.77 -6.71 -4.60
N ILE A 182 -2.92 -5.69 -4.41
CA ILE A 182 -3.13 -4.37 -5.01
C ILE A 182 -3.28 -4.50 -6.54
N GLY A 183 -2.43 -5.30 -7.18
CA GLY A 183 -2.45 -5.56 -8.62
C GLY A 183 -3.78 -6.07 -9.15
N TYR A 184 -4.25 -7.24 -8.71
CA TYR A 184 -5.50 -7.78 -9.23
C TYR A 184 -6.71 -6.96 -8.78
N MET A 185 -6.68 -6.38 -7.58
CA MET A 185 -7.80 -5.54 -7.09
C MET A 185 -7.96 -4.28 -7.92
N SER A 186 -6.86 -3.59 -8.19
CA SER A 186 -6.87 -2.35 -8.98
C SER A 186 -7.39 -2.55 -10.42
N GLN A 187 -7.19 -3.72 -11.02
CA GLN A 187 -7.68 -4.00 -12.37
C GLN A 187 -9.21 -4.10 -12.47
N GLY A 188 -9.89 -4.57 -11.41
CA GLY A 188 -11.35 -4.75 -11.41
C GLY A 188 -12.12 -3.70 -10.60
N TYR A 189 -11.45 -3.04 -9.64
CA TYR A 189 -12.07 -2.13 -8.68
C TYR A 189 -11.07 -1.09 -8.15
N ARG A 190 -10.75 -0.08 -8.97
CA ARG A 190 -9.74 0.94 -8.67
C ARG A 190 -10.25 2.10 -7.80
N GLU A 191 -11.55 2.34 -7.78
CA GLU A 191 -12.17 3.51 -7.16
C GLU A 191 -11.82 3.68 -5.67
N PRO A 192 -11.71 2.62 -4.85
CA PRO A 192 -11.27 2.79 -3.46
C PRO A 192 -9.84 3.31 -3.33
N PHE A 193 -8.91 2.83 -4.17
CA PHE A 193 -7.51 3.26 -4.20
C PHE A 193 -7.37 4.73 -4.62
N LEU A 194 -8.26 5.19 -5.50
CA LEU A 194 -8.28 6.56 -6.03
C LEU A 194 -9.19 7.50 -5.23
N SER A 195 -9.69 7.07 -4.08
CA SER A 195 -10.49 7.94 -3.21
C SER A 195 -9.65 9.13 -2.71
N LYS A 196 -10.31 10.27 -2.48
CA LYS A 196 -9.66 11.48 -1.93
C LYS A 196 -8.87 11.22 -0.65
N ASP A 197 -9.28 10.23 0.13
CA ASP A 197 -8.67 9.87 1.40
C ASP A 197 -7.40 9.01 1.23
N LEU A 198 -7.15 8.44 0.04
CA LEU A 198 -6.06 7.48 -0.23
C LEU A 198 -5.18 7.80 -1.42
N ILE A 199 -5.62 8.62 -2.38
CA ILE A 199 -4.93 8.78 -3.66
C ILE A 199 -3.47 9.24 -3.52
N GLU A 200 -3.20 10.21 -2.63
CA GLU A 200 -1.85 10.67 -2.29
C GLU A 200 -1.00 9.55 -1.68
N ARG A 201 -1.57 8.82 -0.73
CA ARG A 201 -0.88 7.71 -0.07
C ARG A 201 -0.53 6.58 -1.04
N VAL A 202 -1.43 6.26 -1.97
CA VAL A 202 -1.19 5.24 -3.00
C VAL A 202 -0.11 5.71 -3.97
N ALA A 203 -0.12 6.98 -4.37
CA ALA A 203 0.92 7.60 -5.18
C ALA A 203 2.28 7.56 -4.47
N GLU A 204 2.38 8.09 -3.25
CA GLU A 204 3.59 8.08 -2.41
C GLU A 204 4.19 6.66 -2.29
N MET A 205 3.35 5.65 -2.03
CA MET A 205 3.81 4.25 -1.93
C MET A 205 4.40 3.74 -3.26
N ILE A 206 3.73 4.01 -4.38
CA ILE A 206 4.19 3.56 -5.71
C ILE A 206 5.49 4.28 -6.09
N ASP A 207 5.56 5.59 -5.88
CA ASP A 207 6.73 6.41 -6.18
C ASP A 207 7.93 5.98 -5.36
N TYR A 208 7.74 5.81 -4.06
CA TYR A 208 8.74 5.28 -3.15
C TYR A 208 9.33 3.98 -3.67
N TYR A 209 8.50 3.01 -4.08
CA TYR A 209 9.01 1.72 -4.53
C TYR A 209 9.59 1.71 -5.93
N ILE A 210 9.02 2.45 -6.87
CA ILE A 210 9.63 2.63 -8.20
C ILE A 210 11.02 3.26 -8.05
N ASN A 211 11.14 4.29 -7.20
CA ASN A 211 12.42 4.93 -6.91
C ASN A 211 13.39 3.94 -6.25
N LYS A 212 12.98 3.36 -5.11
CA LYS A 212 13.82 2.46 -4.31
C LYS A 212 14.35 1.27 -5.11
N LEU A 213 13.54 0.64 -5.95
CA LEU A 213 13.95 -0.50 -6.78
C LEU A 213 14.88 -0.13 -7.93
N ASN A 214 14.85 1.11 -8.41
CA ASN A 214 15.74 1.62 -9.47
C ASN A 214 16.93 2.43 -8.92
N GLY A 215 16.95 2.65 -7.60
CA GLY A 215 18.00 3.33 -6.86
C GLY A 215 19.27 2.49 -6.65
N PRO A 216 20.36 3.12 -6.18
CA PRO A 216 21.65 2.47 -5.98
C PRO A 216 21.58 1.37 -4.91
N ARG A 217 20.74 1.55 -3.88
CA ARG A 217 20.61 0.61 -2.75
C ARG A 217 20.25 -0.79 -3.24
N VAL A 218 19.13 -0.94 -3.96
CA VAL A 218 18.68 -2.22 -4.52
C VAL A 218 19.60 -2.70 -5.65
N SER A 219 20.12 -1.79 -6.48
CA SER A 219 21.06 -2.14 -7.55
C SER A 219 22.36 -2.77 -7.00
N SER A 220 22.77 -2.37 -5.80
CA SER A 220 23.96 -2.91 -5.12
C SER A 220 23.70 -4.22 -4.37
N LEU A 221 22.44 -4.59 -4.14
CA LEU A 221 22.01 -5.73 -3.33
C LEU A 221 22.24 -7.06 -4.06
N LYS A 222 23.51 -7.48 -4.10
CA LYS A 222 23.95 -8.75 -4.67
C LYS A 222 24.08 -9.80 -3.56
N VAL A 223 22.99 -10.49 -3.30
CA VAL A 223 22.92 -11.65 -2.40
C VAL A 223 23.24 -12.92 -3.20
N LYS A 224 24.00 -13.86 -2.61
CA LYS A 224 24.23 -15.18 -3.21
C LYS A 224 22.92 -15.99 -3.17
N ASP A 225 22.58 -16.60 -4.30
CA ASP A 225 21.34 -17.39 -4.50
C ASP A 225 20.04 -16.62 -4.20
N PRO A 226 19.77 -15.49 -4.88
CA PRO A 226 18.62 -14.62 -4.59
C PRO A 226 17.27 -15.34 -4.73
N LYS A 227 17.20 -16.39 -5.56
CA LYS A 227 16.03 -17.26 -5.73
C LYS A 227 15.61 -17.93 -4.41
N LYS A 228 16.56 -18.24 -3.51
CA LYS A 228 16.28 -18.86 -2.20
C LYS A 228 15.40 -17.98 -1.31
N PHE A 229 15.47 -16.67 -1.51
CA PHE A 229 14.73 -15.66 -0.76
C PHE A 229 13.47 -15.18 -1.48
N GLY A 230 13.14 -15.74 -2.65
CA GLY A 230 12.02 -15.26 -3.47
C GLY A 230 12.24 -13.87 -4.08
N PHE A 231 13.43 -13.28 -3.94
CA PHE A 231 13.69 -11.92 -4.39
C PHE A 231 13.83 -11.85 -5.92
N ARG A 232 12.82 -11.26 -6.57
CA ARG A 232 12.74 -11.07 -8.03
C ARG A 232 12.49 -9.58 -8.32
N PRO A 233 13.48 -8.68 -8.11
CA PRO A 233 13.29 -7.23 -8.18
C PRO A 233 12.75 -6.78 -9.54
N LYS A 234 13.14 -7.46 -10.61
CA LYS A 234 12.64 -7.20 -11.97
C LYS A 234 11.13 -7.44 -12.12
N MET A 235 10.64 -8.55 -11.55
CA MET A 235 9.22 -8.90 -11.58
C MET A 235 8.41 -7.98 -10.68
N LEU A 236 8.96 -7.63 -9.51
CA LEU A 236 8.34 -6.68 -8.60
C LEU A 236 8.18 -5.29 -9.26
N LEU A 237 9.24 -4.79 -9.91
CA LEU A 237 9.18 -3.53 -10.64
C LEU A 237 8.13 -3.57 -11.77
N ARG A 238 8.06 -4.69 -12.50
CA ARG A 238 7.02 -4.88 -13.53
C ARG A 238 5.63 -4.78 -12.93
N ASP A 239 5.38 -5.49 -11.84
CA ASP A 239 4.05 -5.54 -11.21
C ASP A 239 3.65 -4.16 -10.65
N LEU A 240 4.60 -3.43 -10.05
CA LEU A 240 4.40 -2.03 -9.62
C LEU A 240 4.10 -1.09 -10.78
N ILE A 241 4.81 -1.21 -11.90
CA ILE A 241 4.55 -0.38 -13.08
C ILE A 241 3.19 -0.70 -13.70
N ARG A 242 2.75 -1.97 -13.69
CA ARG A 242 1.39 -2.33 -14.10
C ARG A 242 0.33 -1.69 -13.21
N ILE A 243 0.51 -1.73 -11.89
CA ILE A 243 -0.36 -1.05 -10.92
C ILE A 243 -0.40 0.45 -11.21
N PHE A 244 0.78 1.07 -11.34
CA PHE A 244 0.91 2.49 -11.68
C PHE A 244 0.14 2.83 -12.96
N LEU A 245 0.27 2.02 -14.02
CA LEU A 245 -0.42 2.26 -15.28
C LEU A 245 -1.94 2.18 -15.16
N VAL A 246 -2.47 1.30 -14.31
CA VAL A 246 -3.91 1.18 -14.04
C VAL A 246 -4.44 2.45 -13.37
N PHE A 247 -3.70 2.99 -12.40
CA PHE A 247 -4.09 4.22 -11.71
C PHE A 247 -3.81 5.49 -12.51
N ALA A 248 -2.80 5.50 -13.37
CA ALA A 248 -2.43 6.61 -14.26
C ALA A 248 -3.49 6.98 -15.32
N GLU A 249 -4.59 6.22 -15.42
CA GLU A 249 -5.76 6.66 -16.18
C GLU A 249 -6.52 7.81 -15.50
N ASP A 250 -6.33 7.99 -14.19
CA ASP A 250 -6.89 9.08 -13.41
C ASP A 250 -5.90 10.24 -13.30
N GLU A 251 -6.32 11.43 -13.76
CA GLU A 251 -5.48 12.63 -13.72
C GLU A 251 -5.27 13.17 -12.28
N GLY A 252 -6.13 12.80 -11.32
CA GLY A 252 -5.89 13.05 -9.90
C GLY A 252 -4.72 12.23 -9.38
N PHE A 253 -4.60 10.98 -9.78
CA PHE A 253 -3.47 10.12 -9.40
C PHE A 253 -2.15 10.62 -9.97
N LEU A 254 -2.13 11.04 -11.24
CA LEU A 254 -0.92 11.62 -11.84
C LEU A 254 -0.49 12.91 -11.13
N ARG A 255 -1.45 13.76 -10.74
CA ARG A 255 -1.14 14.94 -9.93
C ARG A 255 -0.57 14.56 -8.57
N ALA A 256 -1.17 13.58 -7.89
CA ALA A 256 -0.66 13.10 -6.60
C ALA A 256 0.78 12.58 -6.69
N VAL A 257 1.11 11.84 -7.76
CA VAL A 257 2.49 11.37 -8.04
C VAL A 257 3.42 12.56 -8.30
N ALA A 258 3.01 13.52 -9.13
CA ALA A 258 3.82 14.69 -9.45
C ALA A 258 4.09 15.58 -8.21
N SER A 259 3.17 15.59 -7.24
CA SER A 259 3.30 16.32 -5.98
C SER A 259 4.19 15.63 -4.94
N ASP A 260 4.54 14.34 -5.07
CA ASP A 260 5.42 13.66 -4.11
C ASP A 260 6.90 14.07 -4.29
N ALA A 261 7.24 15.24 -3.76
CA ALA A 261 8.60 15.78 -3.79
C ALA A 261 9.62 14.90 -3.02
N ARG A 262 9.19 13.92 -2.22
CA ARG A 262 10.09 13.06 -1.44
C ARG A 262 10.60 11.88 -2.27
N SER A 263 9.74 11.28 -3.08
CA SER A 263 10.05 10.02 -3.77
C SER A 263 10.04 10.13 -5.29
N TYR A 264 9.20 11.00 -5.86
CA TYR A 264 9.08 11.11 -7.30
C TYR A 264 10.33 11.76 -7.91
N ASP A 265 10.95 11.07 -8.87
CA ASP A 265 12.10 11.55 -9.63
C ASP A 265 11.90 11.19 -11.11
N PRO A 266 11.71 12.20 -12.01
CA PRO A 266 11.55 11.98 -13.45
C PRO A 266 12.70 11.18 -14.07
N ALA A 267 13.94 11.36 -13.61
CA ALA A 267 15.10 10.65 -14.14
C ALA A 267 15.04 9.16 -13.76
N VAL A 268 14.58 8.84 -12.55
CA VAL A 268 14.42 7.46 -12.09
C VAL A 268 13.29 6.75 -12.83
N PHE A 269 12.17 7.42 -13.08
CA PHE A 269 11.06 6.86 -13.87
C PHE A 269 11.46 6.62 -15.33
N ASN A 270 12.18 7.55 -15.96
CA ASN A 270 12.73 7.36 -17.30
C ASN A 270 13.73 6.20 -17.36
N LYS A 271 14.61 6.08 -16.37
CA LYS A 271 15.52 4.94 -16.24
C LYS A 271 14.76 3.62 -16.06
N ALA A 272 13.67 3.61 -15.29
CA ALA A 272 12.82 2.44 -15.13
C ALA A 272 12.21 2.02 -16.47
N ALA A 273 11.72 2.97 -17.28
CA ALA A 273 11.20 2.70 -18.62
C ALA A 273 12.27 2.08 -19.54
N SER A 274 13.49 2.63 -19.56
CA SER A 274 14.61 2.06 -20.34
C SER A 274 15.02 0.66 -19.84
N ASN A 275 15.02 0.44 -18.53
CA ASN A 275 15.38 -0.86 -17.93
C ASN A 275 14.37 -1.96 -18.27
N LEU A 276 13.09 -1.60 -18.34
CA LEU A 276 12.02 -2.52 -18.71
C LEU A 276 12.10 -2.93 -20.18
N GLU A 277 12.36 -1.99 -21.08
CA GLU A 277 12.52 -2.23 -22.52
C GLU A 277 13.71 -3.16 -22.80
N LYS A 278 14.89 -2.86 -22.22
CA LYS A 278 16.11 -3.66 -22.43
C LYS A 278 16.03 -5.11 -21.95
N ARG A 279 15.06 -5.43 -21.10
CA ARG A 279 14.98 -6.74 -20.41
C ARG A 279 13.80 -7.59 -20.86
N ASP A 280 12.97 -7.08 -21.77
CA ASP A 280 11.79 -7.77 -22.32
C ASP A 280 10.84 -8.33 -21.24
N ILE A 281 10.54 -7.52 -20.22
CA ILE A 281 9.73 -7.92 -19.05
C ILE A 281 8.29 -7.38 -19.15
N VAL A 282 8.04 -6.48 -20.09
CA VAL A 282 6.75 -5.83 -20.39
C VAL A 282 6.53 -5.84 -21.89
N THR A 283 5.26 -5.92 -22.30
CA THR A 283 4.86 -5.89 -23.71
C THR A 283 5.16 -4.53 -24.35
N GLU A 284 5.33 -4.48 -25.68
CA GLU A 284 5.52 -3.22 -26.41
C GLU A 284 4.37 -2.22 -26.17
N SER A 285 3.14 -2.72 -26.02
CA SER A 285 1.98 -1.91 -25.67
C SER A 285 2.12 -1.24 -24.29
N GLU A 286 2.54 -2.01 -23.28
CA GLU A 286 2.81 -1.48 -21.94
C GLU A 286 3.94 -0.47 -21.95
N GLN A 287 5.02 -0.72 -22.71
CA GLN A 287 6.14 0.22 -22.85
C GLN A 287 5.71 1.55 -23.46
N ARG A 288 4.97 1.52 -24.58
CA ARG A 288 4.43 2.73 -25.22
C ARG A 288 3.47 3.47 -24.31
N ARG A 289 2.61 2.74 -23.60
CA ARG A 289 1.69 3.33 -22.61
C ARG A 289 2.46 4.03 -21.49
N PHE A 290 3.49 3.39 -20.94
CA PHE A 290 4.29 3.99 -19.87
C PHE A 290 5.00 5.26 -20.31
N ARG A 291 5.65 5.27 -21.49
CA ARG A 291 6.25 6.49 -22.05
C ARG A 291 5.24 7.64 -22.20
N ARG A 292 4.03 7.36 -22.71
CA ARG A 292 2.97 8.39 -22.82
C ARG A 292 2.56 8.95 -21.47
N VAL A 293 2.46 8.10 -20.45
CA VAL A 293 2.16 8.53 -19.08
C VAL A 293 3.29 9.40 -18.52
N LEU A 294 4.56 9.06 -18.78
CA LEU A 294 5.69 9.89 -18.32
C LEU A 294 5.64 11.32 -18.88
N VAL A 295 5.26 11.49 -20.16
CA VAL A 295 5.06 12.81 -20.76
C VAL A 295 3.93 13.59 -20.08
N LYS A 296 2.80 12.92 -19.78
CA LYS A 296 1.70 13.54 -19.03
C LYS A 296 2.15 13.96 -17.63
N LEU A 297 2.95 13.13 -16.98
CA LEU A 297 3.44 13.36 -15.63
C LEU A 297 4.40 14.55 -15.58
N GLU A 298 5.31 14.66 -16.56
CA GLU A 298 6.19 15.82 -16.71
C GLU A 298 5.40 17.12 -16.90
N ARG A 299 4.29 17.08 -17.65
CA ARG A 299 3.37 18.22 -17.76
C ARG A 299 2.78 18.61 -16.40
N HIS A 300 2.29 17.66 -15.60
CA HIS A 300 1.77 17.93 -14.24
C HIS A 300 2.83 18.54 -13.32
N VAL A 301 4.07 18.05 -13.39
CA VAL A 301 5.20 18.61 -12.63
C VAL A 301 5.44 20.07 -13.02
N HIS A 302 5.39 20.40 -14.32
CA HIS A 302 5.51 21.78 -14.78
C HIS A 302 4.33 22.66 -14.38
N GLU A 303 3.11 22.12 -14.38
CA GLU A 303 1.90 22.83 -13.93
C GLU A 303 1.99 23.15 -12.43
N LEU A 304 2.38 22.18 -11.59
CA LEU A 304 2.56 22.38 -10.15
C LEU A 304 3.64 23.42 -9.85
N LYS A 305 4.81 23.34 -10.50
CA LYS A 305 5.88 24.34 -10.33
C LYS A 305 5.41 25.76 -10.70
N ARG A 306 4.67 25.89 -11.80
CA ARG A 306 4.09 27.19 -12.20
C ARG A 306 3.07 27.68 -11.19
N GLU A 307 2.27 26.78 -10.62
CA GLU A 307 1.29 27.13 -9.59
C GLU A 307 1.99 27.61 -8.31
N ASP A 308 3.04 26.93 -7.85
CA ASP A 308 3.86 27.35 -6.72
C ASP A 308 4.51 28.73 -6.96
N GLU A 309 5.04 28.97 -8.16
CA GLU A 309 5.59 30.28 -8.57
C GLU A 309 4.53 31.40 -8.55
N ILE A 310 3.30 31.08 -8.96
CA ILE A 310 2.18 32.04 -8.97
C ILE A 310 1.73 32.36 -7.55
N LEU A 311 1.60 31.34 -6.70
CA LEU A 311 1.15 31.50 -5.31
C LEU A 311 2.20 32.23 -4.46
N GLY A 312 3.49 31.97 -4.73
CA GLY A 312 4.60 32.53 -4.01
C GLY A 312 4.56 32.16 -2.53
N GLU A 313 4.88 33.11 -1.66
CA GLU A 313 4.82 32.89 -0.21
C GLU A 313 3.36 32.82 0.26
N VAL A 314 2.98 31.65 0.77
CA VAL A 314 1.67 31.34 1.31
C VAL A 314 1.66 31.63 2.82
N PRO A 315 0.70 32.42 3.34
CA PRO A 315 0.57 32.65 4.77
C PRO A 315 0.41 31.36 5.58
N ASP A 316 1.11 31.25 6.71
CA ASP A 316 1.10 30.06 7.58
C ASP A 316 -0.32 29.61 8.00
N LYS A 317 -1.24 30.56 8.19
CA LYS A 317 -2.64 30.26 8.55
C LYS A 317 -3.41 29.46 7.50
N PHE A 318 -2.92 29.40 6.26
CA PHE A 318 -3.51 28.64 5.16
C PHE A 318 -2.82 27.29 4.95
N LEU A 319 -1.72 27.03 5.66
CA LEU A 319 -0.95 25.80 5.55
C LEU A 319 -1.44 24.76 6.56
N ASP A 320 -1.47 23.50 6.12
CA ASP A 320 -1.71 22.37 6.98
C ASP A 320 -0.53 22.18 7.95
N PRO A 321 -0.76 22.04 9.26
CA PRO A 321 0.30 21.96 10.26
C PRO A 321 1.12 20.65 10.21
N LEU A 322 0.63 19.59 9.57
CA LEU A 322 1.35 18.31 9.45
C LEU A 322 2.11 18.20 8.14
N MET A 323 1.51 18.68 7.05
CA MET A 323 2.04 18.54 5.70
C MET A 323 2.76 19.81 5.21
N ALA A 324 2.56 20.96 5.85
CA ALA A 324 3.05 22.27 5.43
C ALA A 324 2.65 22.62 3.98
N THR A 325 1.46 22.18 3.56
CA THR A 325 0.87 22.42 2.24
C THR A 325 -0.40 23.24 2.36
N LEU A 326 -0.78 23.94 1.29
CA LEU A 326 -2.02 24.73 1.26
C LEU A 326 -3.25 23.85 1.53
N MET A 327 -4.08 24.22 2.51
CA MET A 327 -5.31 23.50 2.84
C MET A 327 -6.37 23.70 1.74
N ALA A 328 -6.96 22.62 1.25
CA ALA A 328 -8.05 22.66 0.28
C ALA A 328 -9.43 22.65 0.96
N ASP A 329 -9.55 21.96 2.10
CA ASP A 329 -10.76 21.84 2.88
C ASP A 329 -10.45 21.94 4.39
N PRO A 330 -10.24 23.17 4.91
CA PRO A 330 -9.82 23.37 6.29
C PRO A 330 -10.92 22.96 7.28
N VAL A 331 -10.52 22.22 8.31
CA VAL A 331 -11.36 21.79 9.43
C VAL A 331 -10.65 22.04 10.76
N MET A 332 -11.42 22.31 11.81
CA MET A 332 -10.90 22.46 13.17
C MET A 332 -11.12 21.18 13.98
N LEU A 333 -10.08 20.76 14.69
CA LEU A 333 -10.17 19.68 15.67
C LEU A 333 -10.81 20.18 16.96
N PRO A 334 -11.79 19.46 17.54
CA PRO A 334 -12.65 19.98 18.61
C PRO A 334 -11.90 20.24 19.92
N LYS A 335 -10.90 19.40 20.25
CA LYS A 335 -10.16 19.48 21.52
C LYS A 335 -8.87 20.27 21.41
N SER A 336 -8.00 19.97 20.44
CA SER A 336 -6.75 20.70 20.25
C SER A 336 -6.96 22.10 19.66
N LYS A 337 -8.12 22.35 19.03
CA LYS A 337 -8.43 23.59 18.28
C LYS A 337 -7.48 23.86 17.12
N VAL A 338 -6.67 22.88 16.74
CA VAL A 338 -5.78 22.97 15.58
C VAL A 338 -6.62 22.90 14.31
N VAL A 339 -6.29 23.75 13.35
CA VAL A 339 -6.87 23.73 12.01
C VAL A 339 -5.95 22.94 11.09
N CYS A 340 -6.52 22.00 10.33
CA CYS A 340 -5.78 21.19 9.37
C CYS A 340 -6.66 20.87 8.17
N ASP A 341 -6.07 20.32 7.11
CA ASP A 341 -6.83 19.86 5.96
C ASP A 341 -7.61 18.58 6.28
N ARG A 342 -8.86 18.50 5.82
CA ARG A 342 -9.72 17.35 6.06
C ARG A 342 -9.11 16.03 5.55
N SER A 343 -8.47 16.03 4.37
CA SER A 343 -7.89 14.81 3.80
C SER A 343 -6.75 14.28 4.67
N VAL A 344 -5.93 15.18 5.22
CA VAL A 344 -4.80 14.86 6.10
C VAL A 344 -5.28 14.24 7.41
N ILE A 345 -6.27 14.85 8.08
CA ILE A 345 -6.80 14.29 9.34
C ILE A 345 -7.55 12.98 9.10
N LYS A 346 -8.31 12.84 8.00
CA LYS A 346 -8.94 11.57 7.66
C LYS A 346 -7.93 10.45 7.48
N ARG A 347 -6.81 10.72 6.80
CA ARG A 347 -5.71 9.76 6.64
C ARG A 347 -5.11 9.34 7.99
N HIS A 348 -4.99 10.28 8.94
CA HIS A 348 -4.59 9.93 10.32
C HIS A 348 -5.62 8.99 10.97
N LEU A 349 -6.90 9.32 10.87
CA LEU A 349 -8.02 8.55 11.44
C LEU A 349 -8.20 7.15 10.85
N LEU A 350 -7.68 6.89 9.64
CA LEU A 350 -7.62 5.54 9.07
C LEU A 350 -6.64 4.61 9.82
N ASN A 351 -5.68 5.18 10.56
CA ASN A 351 -4.67 4.44 11.31
C ASN A 351 -4.91 4.50 12.84
N SER A 352 -5.35 5.66 13.36
CA SER A 352 -5.54 5.89 14.80
C SER A 352 -6.75 6.79 15.04
N THR A 353 -7.64 6.45 15.97
CA THR A 353 -8.85 7.23 16.31
C THR A 353 -8.58 8.35 17.31
N THR A 354 -7.46 9.06 17.13
CA THR A 354 -6.97 10.08 18.05
C THR A 354 -6.65 11.38 17.32
N ASP A 355 -6.62 12.48 18.04
CA ASP A 355 -6.08 13.75 17.60
C ASP A 355 -4.53 13.65 17.55
N PRO A 356 -3.88 13.95 16.40
CA PRO A 356 -2.44 13.81 16.24
C PRO A 356 -1.61 14.77 17.11
N PHE A 357 -2.20 15.84 17.64
CA PHE A 357 -1.49 16.89 18.39
C PHE A 357 -1.55 16.67 19.90
N ASN A 358 -2.68 16.18 20.42
CA ASN A 358 -2.86 15.99 21.87
C ASN A 358 -3.24 14.56 22.28
N ARG A 359 -3.36 13.63 21.31
CA ARG A 359 -3.69 12.20 21.52
C ARG A 359 -5.04 11.92 22.14
N SER A 360 -5.93 12.92 22.23
CA SER A 360 -7.29 12.72 22.70
C SER A 360 -8.12 11.96 21.67
N GLU A 361 -9.14 11.22 22.10
CA GLU A 361 -10.05 10.52 21.17
C GLU A 361 -10.73 11.52 20.21
N LEU A 362 -10.74 11.16 18.93
CA LEU A 362 -11.28 11.96 17.83
C LEU A 362 -11.94 11.05 16.79
N HIS A 363 -13.19 11.37 16.43
CA HIS A 363 -13.91 10.75 15.33
C HIS A 363 -14.09 11.72 14.18
N ILE A 364 -14.28 11.17 12.97
CA ILE A 364 -14.44 11.96 11.74
C ILE A 364 -15.65 12.90 11.77
N ASN A 365 -16.69 12.54 12.53
CA ASN A 365 -17.90 13.34 12.68
C ASN A 365 -17.74 14.50 13.68
N ASP A 366 -16.66 14.51 14.45
CA ASP A 366 -16.37 15.56 15.44
C ASP A 366 -15.64 16.75 14.81
N LEU A 367 -15.27 16.66 13.52
CA LEU A 367 -14.56 17.70 12.78
C LEU A 367 -15.49 18.90 12.56
N ILE A 368 -14.98 20.10 12.87
CA ILE A 368 -15.73 21.34 12.73
C ILE A 368 -15.33 22.00 11.41
N ASP A 369 -16.29 22.22 10.53
CA ASP A 369 -16.06 22.85 9.22
C ASP A 369 -15.74 24.35 9.36
N LEU A 370 -14.79 24.85 8.56
CA LEU A 370 -14.41 26.26 8.52
C LEU A 370 -14.67 26.89 7.15
N PRO A 371 -15.94 27.15 6.78
CA PRO A 371 -16.29 27.70 5.47
C PRO A 371 -15.69 29.08 5.21
N ASP A 372 -15.58 29.93 6.24
CA ASP A 372 -15.01 31.27 6.10
C ASP A 372 -13.51 31.21 5.77
N LEU A 373 -12.74 30.36 6.49
CA LEU A 373 -11.32 30.16 6.20
C LEU A 373 -11.12 29.52 4.82
N LYS A 374 -11.98 28.58 4.43
CA LYS A 374 -11.95 27.99 3.09
C LYS A 374 -12.14 29.05 2.01
N LYS A 375 -13.05 30.00 2.23
CA LYS A 375 -13.27 31.13 1.34
C LYS A 375 -12.06 32.07 1.31
N GLU A 376 -11.47 32.41 2.47
CA GLU A 376 -10.25 33.22 2.53
C GLU A 376 -9.09 32.60 1.72
N ILE A 377 -8.93 31.26 1.80
CA ILE A 377 -7.91 30.53 1.03
C ILE A 377 -8.21 30.64 -0.48
N GLN A 378 -9.46 30.48 -0.89
CA GLN A 378 -9.87 30.61 -2.29
C GLN A 378 -9.62 32.03 -2.82
N ASP A 379 -10.03 33.06 -2.06
CA ASP A 379 -9.81 34.46 -2.39
C ASP A 379 -8.31 34.77 -2.53
N PHE A 380 -7.47 34.21 -1.64
CA PHE A 380 -6.02 34.32 -1.74
C PHE A 380 -5.48 33.71 -3.04
N ILE A 381 -5.86 32.47 -3.37
CA ILE A 381 -5.43 31.79 -4.60
C ILE A 381 -5.83 32.61 -5.84
N GLU A 382 -7.07 33.09 -5.89
CA GLU A 382 -7.56 33.89 -7.02
C GLU A 382 -6.83 35.23 -7.15
N SER A 383 -6.56 35.91 -6.03
CA SER A 383 -5.82 37.17 -6.03
C SER A 383 -4.42 37.00 -6.61
N ARG A 384 -3.69 35.94 -6.22
CA ARG A 384 -2.36 35.61 -6.74
C ARG A 384 -2.39 35.29 -8.23
N ARG A 385 -3.38 34.51 -8.67
CA ARG A 385 -3.57 34.18 -10.09
C ARG A 385 -3.86 35.41 -10.95
N LYS A 386 -4.70 36.35 -10.47
CA LYS A 386 -4.99 37.62 -11.16
C LYS A 386 -3.74 38.49 -11.30
N LEU A 387 -3.00 38.68 -10.20
CA LEU A 387 -1.74 39.43 -10.20
C LEU A 387 -0.69 38.84 -11.17
N ALA A 388 -0.64 37.50 -11.29
CA ALA A 388 0.26 36.85 -12.23
C ALA A 388 -0.17 37.01 -13.70
N GLN A 389 -1.46 37.15 -13.98
CA GLN A 389 -1.97 37.45 -15.32
C GLN A 389 -1.70 38.90 -15.72
N GLU A 390 -1.92 39.85 -14.82
CA GLU A 390 -1.64 41.28 -15.04
C GLU A 390 -0.16 41.54 -15.33
N LYS A 391 0.76 40.83 -14.67
CA LYS A 391 2.20 40.93 -14.94
C LYS A 391 2.64 40.35 -16.30
N LYS A 392 1.79 39.57 -16.96
CA LYS A 392 2.06 38.97 -18.28
C LYS A 392 1.45 39.75 -19.44
N SER A 393 0.49 40.64 -19.16
CA SER A 393 -0.06 41.62 -20.10
C SER A 393 0.80 42.87 -20.12
#